data_AF-A0A4R8RYH7-F1
#
_entry.id   AF-A0A4R8RYH7-F1
#
_cell.length_a   1.000
_cell.length_b   1.000
_cell.length_c   1.000
_cell.angle_alpha   90.00
_cell.angle_beta   90.00
_cell.angle_gamma   90.00
#
_symmetry.space_group_name_H-M   'P 1'
#
loop_
_entity.id
_entity.type
_entity.pdbx_description
1 polymer ?
#
loop_
_entity_poly.entity_id
_entity_poly.type
_entity_poly.pdbx_seq_one_letter_code
_entity_poly.pdbx_strand_id
1 'polypeptide(L)'
;MLLFYSAKARRAVCIILTNLSIAAAAVLTGFIPISSAEPDVDPVINCDASGYQRVAAGVALATADYMDEHPDVRDAYTRMKSDNVKPSDEVEAYLAQRPDVSAAMSQLRQPLKDLMIRCRWGVPAS
;
A
#
# COMPACT_ATOMS: atom_id res chain seq x y z
N MET A 1 -10.53 34.79 44.25
CA MET A 1 -10.86 33.34 44.22
C MET A 1 -9.98 32.74 43.14
N LEU A 2 -8.81 32.19 43.51
CA LEU A 2 -8.61 30.75 43.75
C LEU A 2 -8.90 29.96 42.46
N LEU A 3 -8.03 29.18 41.84
CA LEU A 3 -6.73 28.62 42.20
C LEU A 3 -6.09 28.15 40.88
N PHE A 4 -4.78 28.33 40.78
CA PHE A 4 -3.82 27.30 40.34
C PHE A 4 -4.43 25.95 39.91
N TYR A 5 -4.12 25.47 38.70
CA TYR A 5 -3.38 24.19 38.59
C TYR A 5 -2.76 24.02 37.20
N SER A 6 -1.51 24.43 37.10
CA SER A 6 -0.58 23.90 36.12
C SER A 6 -0.49 22.38 36.23
N ALA A 7 -0.16 21.75 35.10
CA ALA A 7 0.73 20.59 35.01
C ALA A 7 0.25 19.22 35.55
N LYS A 8 0.34 18.25 34.64
CA LYS A 8 0.73 16.84 34.85
C LYS A 8 -0.34 15.84 35.33
N ALA A 9 -0.28 14.70 34.66
CA ALA A 9 -0.78 13.38 35.05
C ALA A 9 -2.31 13.24 34.99
N ARG A 10 -2.89 12.25 34.31
CA ARG A 10 -2.67 10.82 34.54
C ARG A 10 -3.20 10.05 33.32
N ARG A 11 -2.34 9.35 32.59
CA ARG A 11 -2.72 8.08 31.95
C ARG A 11 -1.70 7.06 32.43
N ALA A 12 -2.15 6.26 33.38
CA ALA A 12 -1.35 5.24 34.05
C ALA A 12 -0.94 4.18 33.02
N VAL A 13 0.37 4.08 32.79
CA VAL A 13 1.01 3.00 32.04
C VAL A 13 1.32 1.91 33.06
N CYS A 14 0.52 0.84 33.09
CA CYS A 14 0.90 -0.41 33.74
C CYS A 14 1.58 -1.30 32.70
N ILE A 15 2.90 -1.19 32.60
CA ILE A 15 3.75 -2.14 31.89
C ILE A 15 4.55 -2.86 32.99
N ILE A 16 4.17 -4.11 33.28
CA ILE A 16 5.01 -5.01 34.09
C ILE A 16 5.98 -5.66 33.12
N LEU A 17 7.24 -5.22 33.13
CA LEU A 17 8.34 -5.91 32.48
C LEU A 17 9.36 -6.29 33.55
N THR A 18 9.34 -7.56 33.94
CA THR A 18 10.49 -8.17 34.63
C THR A 18 11.50 -8.58 33.57
N ASN A 19 12.57 -7.80 33.43
CA ASN A 19 13.94 -8.32 33.40
C ASN A 19 14.92 -7.16 33.64
N LEU A 20 15.68 -7.33 34.72
CA LEU A 20 16.63 -6.39 35.31
C LEU A 20 17.98 -6.51 34.58
N SER A 21 18.47 -5.41 34.01
CA SER A 21 19.84 -4.91 34.24
C SER A 21 20.04 -3.57 33.55
N ILE A 22 20.38 -2.57 34.36
CA ILE A 22 20.62 -1.17 34.00
C ILE A 22 22.08 -1.02 33.58
N ALA A 23 22.32 -0.46 32.40
CA ALA A 23 23.50 0.33 32.12
C ALA A 23 23.04 1.59 31.39
N ALA A 24 23.16 2.73 32.07
CA ALA A 24 22.77 4.04 31.60
C ALA A 24 23.77 4.59 30.58
N ALA A 25 23.29 5.04 29.42
CA ALA A 25 23.93 6.07 28.62
C ALA A 25 22.84 6.84 27.87
N ALA A 26 22.65 8.10 28.24
CA ALA A 26 21.82 9.04 27.49
C ALA A 26 22.48 9.27 26.13
N VAL A 27 21.82 8.86 25.05
CA VAL A 27 22.14 9.28 23.69
C VAL A 27 20.87 9.82 23.07
N LEU A 28 20.87 11.12 22.81
CA LEU A 28 19.96 11.79 21.86
C LEU A 28 20.36 11.33 20.45
N THR A 29 20.08 10.08 20.11
CA THR A 29 20.19 9.57 18.74
C THR A 29 18.83 9.66 18.10
N GLY A 30 18.79 10.28 16.92
CA GLY A 30 17.59 10.47 16.13
C GLY A 30 16.76 9.20 16.04
N PHE A 31 15.45 9.38 15.98
CA PHE A 31 14.49 8.34 15.65
C PHE A 31 14.81 7.88 14.22
N ILE A 32 15.74 6.93 14.07
CA ILE A 32 15.91 6.21 12.80
C ILE A 32 14.77 5.20 12.82
N PRO A 33 13.71 5.35 12.00
CA PRO A 33 12.74 4.29 11.86
C PRO A 33 13.51 3.07 11.35
N ILE A 34 13.71 2.09 12.22
CA ILE A 34 14.23 0.80 11.83
C ILE A 34 13.06 0.14 11.10
N SER A 35 13.02 0.31 9.77
CA SER A 35 12.15 -0.47 8.91
C SER A 35 12.73 -1.88 8.91
N SER A 36 12.31 -2.70 9.87
CA SER A 36 12.46 -4.14 9.73
C SER A 36 11.62 -4.53 8.53
N ALA A 37 12.28 -4.86 7.42
CA ALA A 37 11.66 -5.70 6.41
C ALA A 37 11.46 -7.05 7.09
N GLU A 38 10.25 -7.29 7.62
CA GLU A 38 9.80 -8.64 7.93
C GLU A 38 10.15 -9.53 6.72
N PRO A 39 10.64 -10.76 6.92
CA PRO A 39 10.89 -11.66 5.81
C PRO A 39 9.63 -11.70 4.94
N ASP A 40 9.80 -11.58 3.63
CA ASP A 40 8.72 -11.63 2.66
C ASP A 40 8.10 -13.04 2.74
N VAL A 41 7.18 -13.20 3.69
CA VAL A 41 6.36 -14.39 3.78
C VAL A 41 5.46 -14.27 2.57
N ASP A 42 5.83 -15.00 1.52
CA ASP A 42 5.03 -15.13 0.31
C ASP A 42 3.56 -15.19 0.73
N PRO A 43 2.75 -14.16 0.38
CA PRO A 43 1.39 -14.09 0.87
C PRO A 43 0.72 -15.39 0.47
N VAL A 44 0.14 -16.12 1.43
CA VAL A 44 -0.63 -17.32 1.11
C VAL A 44 -1.76 -16.90 0.17
N ILE A 45 -1.58 -17.18 -1.11
CA ILE A 45 -2.53 -16.84 -2.17
C ILE A 45 -3.55 -17.97 -2.22
N ASN A 46 -4.72 -17.72 -1.63
CA ASN A 46 -5.84 -18.64 -1.68
C ASN A 46 -6.68 -18.39 -2.96
N CYS A 47 -7.21 -19.46 -3.55
CA CYS A 47 -8.15 -19.38 -4.67
C CYS A 47 -9.58 -19.10 -4.20
N ASP A 48 -9.75 -18.04 -3.41
CA ASP A 48 -11.02 -17.57 -2.87
C ASP A 48 -11.17 -16.05 -3.04
N ALA A 49 -12.31 -15.51 -2.61
CA ALA A 49 -12.58 -14.08 -2.71
C ALA A 49 -11.55 -13.24 -1.95
N SER A 50 -11.10 -13.71 -0.77
CA SER A 50 -10.14 -12.98 0.05
C SER A 50 -8.75 -12.93 -0.60
N GLY A 51 -8.31 -14.01 -1.24
CA GLY A 51 -7.08 -14.08 -2.01
C GLY A 51 -7.08 -13.15 -3.22
N TYR A 52 -8.20 -13.08 -3.97
CA TYR A 52 -8.34 -12.10 -5.06
C TYR A 52 -8.16 -10.66 -4.57
N GLN A 53 -8.83 -10.30 -3.47
CA GLN A 53 -8.74 -8.93 -2.95
C GLN A 53 -7.32 -8.59 -2.46
N ARG A 54 -6.60 -9.54 -1.88
CA ARG A 54 -5.20 -9.36 -1.49
C ARG A 54 -4.30 -9.08 -2.70
N VAL A 55 -4.43 -9.86 -3.78
CA VAL A 55 -3.65 -9.63 -5.01
C VAL A 55 -4.05 -8.30 -5.66
N ALA A 56 -5.34 -8.00 -5.72
CA ALA A 56 -5.82 -6.73 -6.27
C ALA A 56 -5.30 -5.52 -5.48
N ALA A 57 -5.25 -5.60 -4.15
CA ALA A 57 -4.67 -4.57 -3.30
C ALA A 57 -3.16 -4.39 -3.56
N GLY A 58 -2.42 -5.48 -3.74
CA GLY A 58 -1.00 -5.43 -4.11
C GLY A 58 -0.78 -4.76 -5.48
N VAL A 59 -1.58 -5.10 -6.48
CA VAL A 59 -1.56 -4.45 -7.81
C VAL A 59 -1.87 -2.95 -7.69
N ALA A 60 -2.86 -2.58 -6.87
CA ALA A 60 -3.22 -1.18 -6.66
C ALA A 60 -2.09 -0.40 -5.98
N LEU A 61 -1.43 -0.99 -4.96
CA LEU A 61 -0.28 -0.38 -4.30
C LEU A 61 0.90 -0.19 -5.25
N ALA A 62 1.28 -1.23 -6.00
CA ALA A 62 2.36 -1.12 -6.99
C ALA A 62 2.05 -0.09 -8.08
N THR A 63 0.77 0.07 -8.44
CA THR A 63 0.34 1.13 -9.36
C THR A 63 0.49 2.52 -8.74
N ALA A 64 0.18 2.68 -7.45
CA ALA A 64 0.39 3.93 -6.73
C ALA A 64 1.89 4.28 -6.66
N ASP A 65 2.74 3.32 -6.32
CA ASP A 65 4.20 3.50 -6.28
C ASP A 65 4.74 3.93 -7.67
N TYR A 66 4.30 3.26 -8.74
CA TYR A 66 4.63 3.66 -10.10
C TYR A 66 4.21 5.11 -10.40
N MET A 67 3.01 5.52 -9.99
CA MET A 67 2.53 6.88 -10.18
C MET A 67 3.30 7.91 -9.35
N ASP A 68 3.80 7.55 -8.18
CA ASP A 68 4.65 8.44 -7.39
C ASP A 68 6.03 8.63 -8.01
N GLU A 69 6.57 7.59 -8.66
CA GLU A 69 7.78 7.67 -9.47
C GLU A 69 7.56 8.37 -10.82
N HIS A 70 6.32 8.37 -11.32
CA HIS A 70 5.92 8.94 -12.62
C HIS A 70 4.83 10.02 -12.42
N PRO A 71 5.21 11.22 -11.92
CA PRO A 71 4.25 12.26 -11.58
C PRO A 71 3.43 12.74 -12.80
N ASP A 72 3.96 12.64 -14.02
CA ASP A 72 3.22 12.97 -15.25
C ASP A 72 2.03 12.01 -15.47
N VAL A 73 2.21 10.72 -15.17
CA VAL A 73 1.15 9.71 -15.23
C VAL A 73 0.14 9.95 -14.12
N ARG A 74 0.59 10.17 -12.88
CA ARG A 74 -0.28 10.47 -11.72
C ARG A 74 -1.19 11.66 -12.01
N ASP A 75 -0.62 12.75 -12.51
CA ASP A 75 -1.35 13.98 -12.75
C ASP A 75 -2.34 13.81 -13.92
N ALA A 76 -1.99 13.02 -14.95
CA ALA A 76 -2.91 12.66 -16.03
C ALA A 76 -4.12 11.87 -15.50
N TYR A 77 -3.89 10.79 -14.75
CA TYR A 77 -4.96 9.99 -14.14
C TYR A 77 -5.81 10.79 -13.15
N THR A 78 -5.20 11.74 -12.43
CA THR A 78 -5.91 12.62 -11.50
C THR A 78 -6.85 13.58 -12.22
N ARG A 79 -6.43 14.15 -13.35
CA ARG A 79 -7.28 15.03 -14.17
C ARG A 79 -8.45 14.28 -14.79
N MET A 80 -8.23 13.07 -15.30
CA MET A 80 -9.29 12.24 -15.88
C MET A 80 -10.46 11.98 -14.90
N LYS A 81 -10.14 11.82 -13.61
CA LYS A 81 -11.16 11.66 -12.56
C LYS A 81 -12.05 12.91 -12.38
N SER A 82 -11.54 14.09 -12.74
CA SER A 82 -12.26 15.37 -12.61
C SER A 82 -13.15 15.67 -13.81
N ASP A 83 -12.96 14.98 -14.92
CA ASP A 83 -13.73 15.19 -16.15
C ASP A 83 -15.02 14.34 -16.09
N ASN A 84 -16.16 14.88 -16.52
CA ASN A 84 -17.47 14.18 -16.48
C ASN A 84 -17.59 13.04 -17.52
N VAL A 85 -16.47 12.50 -17.99
CA VAL A 85 -16.39 11.40 -18.96
C VAL A 85 -16.34 10.08 -18.21
N LYS A 86 -16.68 8.97 -18.89
CA LYS A 86 -16.43 7.64 -18.34
C LYS A 86 -14.91 7.46 -18.16
N PRO A 87 -14.40 7.25 -16.94
CA PRO A 87 -12.96 7.18 -16.70
C PRO A 87 -12.24 6.09 -17.51
N SER A 88 -12.96 5.07 -17.98
CA SER A 88 -12.42 4.03 -18.86
C SER A 88 -11.95 4.56 -20.21
N ASP A 89 -12.71 5.48 -20.80
CA ASP A 89 -12.53 5.89 -22.20
C ASP A 89 -11.32 6.84 -22.31
N GLU A 90 -11.14 7.72 -21.34
CA GLU A 90 -9.98 8.61 -21.26
C GLU A 90 -8.68 7.85 -20.95
N VAL A 91 -8.76 6.86 -20.06
CA VAL A 91 -7.62 5.99 -19.78
C VAL A 91 -7.22 5.22 -21.04
N GLU A 92 -8.17 4.69 -21.80
CA GLU A 92 -7.87 3.98 -23.05
C GLU A 92 -7.21 4.92 -24.09
N ALA A 93 -7.76 6.12 -24.29
CA ALA A 93 -7.19 7.12 -25.18
C ALA A 93 -5.77 7.54 -24.77
N TYR A 94 -5.52 7.69 -23.46
CA TYR A 94 -4.21 8.01 -22.92
C TYR A 94 -3.20 6.88 -23.15
N LEU A 95 -3.58 5.63 -22.84
CA LEU A 95 -2.69 4.48 -23.02
C LEU A 95 -2.41 4.17 -24.49
N ALA A 96 -3.32 4.51 -25.41
CA ALA A 96 -3.07 4.43 -26.86
C ALA A 96 -1.97 5.40 -27.33
N GLN A 97 -1.83 6.55 -26.66
CA GLN A 97 -0.81 7.57 -26.97
C GLN A 97 0.49 7.37 -26.18
N ARG A 98 0.44 6.58 -25.10
CA ARG A 98 1.55 6.31 -24.17
C ARG A 98 1.84 4.81 -24.11
N PRO A 99 2.50 4.23 -25.14
CA PRO A 99 2.79 2.79 -25.17
C PRO A 99 3.75 2.35 -24.05
N ASP A 100 4.61 3.27 -23.58
CA ASP A 100 5.45 3.12 -22.40
C ASP A 100 4.61 2.84 -21.13
N VAL A 101 3.62 3.70 -20.88
CA VAL A 101 2.72 3.57 -19.72
C VAL A 101 1.80 2.37 -19.88
N SER A 102 1.33 2.09 -21.09
CA SER A 102 0.52 0.90 -21.39
C SER A 102 1.26 -0.40 -21.08
N ALA A 103 2.55 -0.48 -21.44
CA ALA A 103 3.39 -1.62 -21.10
C ALA A 103 3.56 -1.76 -19.58
N ALA A 104 3.87 -0.67 -18.88
CA ALA A 104 4.00 -0.68 -17.41
C ALA A 104 2.70 -1.11 -16.72
N MET A 105 1.56 -0.53 -17.11
CA MET A 105 0.24 -0.91 -16.58
C MET A 105 -0.13 -2.36 -16.89
N SER A 106 0.34 -2.91 -18.01
CA SER A 106 0.15 -4.32 -18.36
C SER A 106 1.00 -5.25 -17.49
N GLN A 107 2.22 -4.84 -17.14
CA GLN A 107 3.12 -5.57 -16.24
C GLN A 107 2.60 -5.54 -14.80
N LEU A 108 2.18 -4.37 -14.30
CA LEU A 108 1.63 -4.21 -12.95
C LEU A 108 0.41 -5.11 -12.70
N ARG A 109 -0.39 -5.41 -13.73
CA ARG A 109 -1.58 -6.29 -13.61
C ARG A 109 -1.29 -7.78 -13.80
N GLN A 110 -0.05 -8.17 -14.11
CA GLN A 110 0.31 -9.60 -14.27
C GLN A 110 -0.04 -10.47 -13.06
N PRO A 111 0.16 -10.04 -11.80
CA PRO A 111 -0.19 -10.86 -10.64
C PRO A 111 -1.66 -11.29 -10.63
N LEU A 112 -2.56 -10.42 -11.10
CA LEU A 112 -3.98 -10.73 -11.17
C LEU A 112 -4.29 -11.73 -12.29
N LYS A 113 -3.62 -11.61 -13.44
CA LYS A 113 -3.74 -12.58 -14.54
C LYS A 113 -3.23 -13.95 -14.11
N ASP A 114 -2.08 -13.99 -13.47
CA ASP A 114 -1.47 -15.22 -12.96
C ASP A 114 -2.36 -15.89 -11.92
N LEU A 115 -2.99 -15.10 -11.03
CA LEU A 115 -3.99 -15.60 -10.09
C LEU A 115 -5.17 -16.25 -10.80
N MET A 116 -5.75 -15.57 -11.80
CA MET A 116 -6.90 -16.11 -12.55
C MET A 116 -6.55 -17.43 -13.23
N ILE A 117 -5.37 -17.53 -13.84
CA ILE A 117 -4.87 -18.76 -14.47
C ILE A 117 -4.69 -19.86 -13.42
N ARG A 118 -3.99 -19.58 -12.31
CA ARG A 118 -3.75 -20.54 -11.23
C ARG A 118 -5.04 -21.07 -10.61
N CYS A 119 -6.02 -20.18 -10.41
CA CYS A 119 -7.31 -20.51 -9.79
C CYS A 119 -8.40 -20.92 -10.79
N ARG A 120 -8.07 -21.00 -12.08
CA ARG A 120 -8.97 -21.42 -13.17
C ARG A 120 -10.26 -20.58 -13.25
N TRP A 121 -10.19 -19.31 -12.86
CA TRP A 121 -11.32 -18.39 -12.97
C TRP A 121 -11.50 -17.92 -14.42
N GLY A 122 -12.74 -17.93 -14.91
CA GLY A 122 -13.06 -17.56 -16.29
C GLY A 122 -12.92 -18.69 -17.32
N VAL A 123 -12.57 -19.90 -16.89
CA VAL A 123 -12.70 -21.12 -17.70
C VAL A 123 -14.13 -21.63 -17.52
N PRO A 124 -14.93 -21.86 -18.59
CA PRO A 124 -16.27 -22.41 -18.44
C PRO A 124 -16.17 -23.77 -17.74
N ALA A 125 -17.08 -24.02 -16.78
CA ALA A 125 -17.21 -25.34 -16.19
C ALA A 125 -17.62 -26.31 -17.32
N SER A 126 -16.74 -27.24 -17.66
CA SER A 126 -17.02 -28.36 -18.55
C SER A 126 -18.09 -29.27 -17.96
#